data_AF-A0A1Y2EHN6-F1
#
_entry.id   AF-A0A1Y2EHN6-F1
#
_cell.length_a   1.000
_cell.length_b   1.000
_cell.length_c   1.000
_cell.angle_alpha   90.00
_cell.angle_beta   90.00
_cell.angle_gamma   90.00
#
_symmetry.space_group_name_H-M   'P 1'
#
loop_
_entity.id
_entity.type
_entity.pdbx_description
1 polymer ?
#
loop_
_entity_poly.entity_id
_entity_poly.type
_entity_poly.pdbx_seq_one_letter_code
_entity_poly.pdbx_strand_id
1 'polypeptide(L)'
;ITCLGQLIQLATIYDNIGERSELVNQQTRDGLVAAFPRKGWNSCLTATIREENWLKPWAHTTALEEEEFPDGWERGWKVIFYRL
;
A
#
# COMPACT_ATOMS: atom_id res chain seq x y z
N ILE A 1 15.81 -13.45 -2.73
CA ILE A 1 15.52 -12.08 -3.24
C ILE A 1 16.82 -11.29 -3.34
N THR A 2 16.93 -10.32 -4.24
CA THR A 2 18.08 -9.40 -4.31
C THR A 2 17.88 -8.21 -3.37
N CYS A 3 18.93 -7.45 -3.05
CA CYS A 3 18.81 -6.23 -2.24
C CYS A 3 17.80 -5.24 -2.85
N LEU A 4 17.88 -5.00 -4.17
CA LEU A 4 16.95 -4.14 -4.89
C LEU A 4 15.50 -4.65 -4.78
N GLY A 5 15.29 -5.96 -4.99
CA GLY A 5 13.96 -6.55 -4.89
C GLY A 5 13.37 -6.40 -3.48
N GLN A 6 14.18 -6.61 -2.45
CA GLN A 6 13.75 -6.46 -1.05
C GLN A 6 13.35 -5.01 -0.74
N LEU A 7 14.15 -4.04 -1.20
CA LEU A 7 13.86 -2.62 -0.97
C LEU A 7 12.56 -2.18 -1.66
N ILE A 8 12.31 -2.66 -2.88
CA ILE A 8 11.06 -2.40 -3.61
C ILE A 8 9.87 -2.98 -2.86
N GLN A 9 9.96 -4.23 -2.38
CA GLN A 9 8.88 -4.86 -1.63
C GLN A 9 8.58 -4.11 -0.33
N LEU A 10 9.61 -3.72 0.43
CA LEU A 10 9.45 -2.93 1.66
C LEU A 10 8.78 -1.58 1.38
N ALA A 11 9.21 -0.85 0.35
CA ALA A 11 8.59 0.41 -0.02
C ALA A 11 7.13 0.23 -0.49
N THR A 12 6.84 -0.85 -1.21
CA THR A 12 5.50 -1.15 -1.73
C THR A 12 4.52 -1.45 -0.59
N ILE A 13 4.87 -2.31 0.37
CA ILE A 13 4.00 -2.60 1.51
C ILE A 13 3.87 -1.39 2.45
N TYR A 14 4.93 -0.60 2.59
CA TYR A 14 4.90 0.65 3.35
C TYR A 14 3.87 1.61 2.78
N ASP A 15 3.85 1.80 1.46
CA ASP A 15 2.95 2.77 0.84
C ASP A 15 1.51 2.25 0.71
N ASN A 16 1.34 0.96 0.44
CA ASN A 16 0.03 0.37 0.12
C ASN A 16 -0.78 0.00 1.37
N ILE A 17 -0.13 -0.55 2.40
CA ILE A 17 -0.81 -1.05 3.61
C ILE A 17 -0.22 -0.49 4.92
N GLY A 18 0.81 0.35 4.84
CA GLY A 18 1.41 1.01 5.99
C GLY A 18 2.32 0.13 6.85
N GLU A 19 2.68 -1.05 6.38
CA GLU A 19 3.58 -1.94 7.09
C GLU A 19 5.01 -1.38 7.17
N ARG A 20 5.72 -1.75 8.24
CA ARG A 20 7.11 -1.34 8.47
C ARG A 20 7.31 0.18 8.55
N SER A 21 6.27 0.91 8.98
CA SER A 21 6.31 2.36 9.11
C SER A 21 7.45 2.87 10.02
N GLU A 22 7.86 2.05 10.99
CA GLU A 22 8.97 2.30 11.92
C GLU A 22 10.34 2.43 11.26
N LEU A 23 10.50 1.97 10.00
CA LEU A 23 11.77 2.02 9.28
C LEU A 23 12.08 3.40 8.68
N VAL A 24 11.08 4.29 8.58
CA VAL A 24 11.23 5.61 7.94
C VAL A 24 10.75 6.68 8.91
N ASN A 25 11.55 7.74 9.08
CA ASN A 25 11.16 8.86 9.94
C ASN A 25 9.88 9.53 9.43
N GLN A 26 8.98 9.89 10.36
CA GLN A 26 7.72 10.54 10.05
C GLN A 26 7.88 11.82 9.23
N GLN A 27 8.88 12.67 9.51
CA GLN A 27 9.11 13.91 8.75
C GLN A 27 9.46 13.62 7.28
N THR A 28 10.23 12.57 7.02
CA THR A 28 10.55 12.14 5.65
C THR A 28 9.29 11.73 4.91
N ARG A 29 8.42 10.94 5.54
CA ARG A 29 7.15 10.51 4.96
C ARG A 29 6.24 11.70 4.69
N ASP A 30 6.05 12.56 5.68
CA ASP A 30 5.16 13.72 5.58
C ASP A 30 5.64 14.70 4.50
N GLY A 31 6.97 14.89 4.37
CA GLY A 31 7.59 15.64 3.28
C GLY A 31 7.38 15.00 1.89
N LEU A 32 7.46 13.67 1.78
CA LEU A 32 7.18 12.95 0.54
C LEU A 32 5.71 13.07 0.13
N VAL A 33 4.78 12.91 1.06
CA VAL A 33 3.34 13.05 0.78
C VAL A 33 2.99 14.48 0.38
N ALA A 34 3.63 15.49 0.98
CA ALA A 34 3.47 16.88 0.58
C ALA A 34 3.97 17.14 -0.85
N ALA A 35 5.13 16.57 -1.23
CA ALA A 35 5.69 16.69 -2.58
C ALA A 35 4.93 15.84 -3.63
N PHE A 36 4.41 14.68 -3.21
CA PHE A 36 3.71 13.71 -4.05
C PHE A 36 2.39 13.29 -3.39
N PRO A 37 1.32 14.09 -3.53
CA PRO A 37 0.04 13.82 -2.88
C PRO A 37 -0.58 12.50 -3.31
N ARG A 38 -1.15 11.75 -2.35
CA ARG A 38 -1.70 10.41 -2.57
C ARG A 38 -2.91 10.36 -3.51
N LYS A 39 -3.70 11.43 -3.62
CA LYS A 39 -4.86 11.55 -4.54
C LYS A 39 -5.81 10.33 -4.55
N GLY A 40 -6.10 9.76 -3.37
CA GLY A 40 -6.95 8.57 -3.27
C GLY A 40 -6.27 7.25 -3.65
N TRP A 41 -4.94 7.19 -3.62
CA TRP A 41 -4.13 6.02 -3.99
C TRP A 41 -4.69 4.68 -3.52
N ASN A 42 -5.12 4.59 -2.26
CA ASN A 42 -5.61 3.34 -1.69
C ASN A 42 -6.85 2.83 -2.43
N SER A 43 -7.78 3.73 -2.80
CA SER A 43 -8.94 3.36 -3.61
C SER A 43 -8.55 2.95 -5.03
N CYS A 44 -7.56 3.61 -5.63
CA CYS A 44 -7.02 3.22 -6.94
C CYS A 44 -6.40 1.82 -6.89
N LEU A 45 -5.60 1.54 -5.85
CA LEU A 45 -4.95 0.25 -5.68
C LEU A 45 -5.97 -0.88 -5.47
N THR A 46 -6.92 -0.71 -4.56
CA THR A 46 -7.97 -1.71 -4.31
C THR A 46 -8.78 -2.00 -5.57
N ALA A 47 -9.16 -0.96 -6.33
CA ALA A 47 -9.84 -1.13 -7.61
C ALA A 47 -8.97 -1.92 -8.62
N THR A 48 -7.67 -1.62 -8.68
CA THR A 48 -6.72 -2.32 -9.56
C THR A 48 -6.58 -3.79 -9.18
N ILE A 49 -6.46 -4.13 -7.89
CA ILE A 49 -6.36 -5.52 -7.42
C ILE A 49 -7.62 -6.32 -7.79
N ARG A 50 -8.80 -5.72 -7.61
CA ARG A 50 -10.07 -6.36 -7.97
C ARG A 50 -10.21 -6.56 -9.47
N GLU A 51 -9.86 -5.56 -10.26
CA GLU A 51 -9.87 -5.67 -11.72
C GLU A 51 -8.88 -6.73 -12.19
N GLU A 52 -7.68 -6.78 -11.62
CA GLU A 52 -6.67 -7.79 -11.87
C GLU A 52 -7.19 -9.21 -11.57
N ASN A 53 -7.76 -9.42 -10.38
CA ASN A 53 -8.30 -10.72 -9.97
C ASN A 53 -9.53 -11.12 -10.81
N TRP A 54 -10.38 -10.17 -11.18
CA TRP A 54 -11.55 -10.41 -12.03
C TRP A 54 -11.15 -10.79 -13.46
N LEU A 55 -10.21 -10.06 -14.06
CA LEU A 55 -9.71 -10.34 -15.42
C LEU A 55 -8.83 -11.59 -15.47
N LYS A 56 -8.08 -11.85 -14.40
CA LYS A 56 -7.06 -12.89 -14.36
C LYS A 56 -7.13 -13.67 -13.03
N PRO A 57 -8.15 -14.52 -12.84
CA PRO A 57 -8.31 -15.31 -11.62
C PRO A 57 -7.18 -16.34 -11.40
N TRP A 58 -6.31 -16.56 -12.38
CA TRP A 58 -5.12 -17.41 -12.28
C TRP A 58 -3.82 -16.65 -12.00
N ALA A 59 -3.85 -15.31 -11.96
CA ALA A 59 -2.66 -14.50 -11.74
C ALA A 59 -2.18 -14.57 -10.29
N HIS A 60 -0.91 -14.24 -10.07
CA HIS A 60 -0.30 -14.26 -8.75
C HIS A 60 -0.95 -13.30 -7.75
N THR A 61 -1.64 -12.26 -8.21
CA THR A 61 -2.35 -11.31 -7.34
C THR A 61 -3.43 -11.98 -6.49
N THR A 62 -3.98 -13.12 -6.93
CA THR A 62 -4.96 -13.89 -6.12
C THR A 62 -4.36 -14.57 -4.90
N ALA A 63 -3.03 -14.62 -4.79
CA ALA A 63 -2.34 -15.05 -3.57
C ALA A 63 -2.29 -13.95 -2.50
N LEU A 64 -2.59 -12.70 -2.85
CA LEU A 64 -2.85 -11.64 -1.90
C LEU A 64 -4.30 -11.76 -1.44
N GLU A 65 -4.54 -11.89 -0.14
CA GLU A 65 -5.92 -11.99 0.36
C GLU A 65 -6.64 -10.65 0.13
N GLU A 66 -7.83 -10.65 -0.48
CA GLU A 66 -8.58 -9.39 -0.71
C GLU A 66 -8.89 -8.63 0.59
N GLU A 67 -8.95 -9.35 1.72
CA GLU A 67 -9.12 -8.77 3.05
C GLU A 67 -7.93 -7.92 3.52
N GLU A 68 -6.74 -8.11 2.93
CA GLU A 68 -5.54 -7.28 3.19
C GLU A 68 -5.64 -5.90 2.53
N PHE A 69 -6.54 -5.73 1.55
CA PHE A 69 -6.72 -4.50 0.78
C PHE A 69 -8.18 -4.02 0.78
N PRO A 70 -8.78 -3.75 1.96
CA PRO A 70 -10.18 -3.37 2.06
C PRO A 70 -10.48 -2.07 1.31
N ASP A 71 -11.72 -1.91 0.85
CA ASP A 71 -12.22 -0.61 0.39
C ASP A 71 -12.20 0.37 1.56
N GLY A 72 -11.27 1.31 1.54
CA GLY A 72 -11.17 2.29 2.61
C GLY A 72 -10.88 1.66 3.98
N TRP A 73 -11.27 2.39 5.02
CA TRP A 73 -10.60 2.47 6.32
C TRP A 73 -10.67 1.24 7.26
N GLU A 74 -11.23 0.10 6.85
CA GLU A 74 -11.85 -0.82 7.81
C GLU A 74 -11.02 -1.97 8.38
N ARG A 75 -9.75 -2.17 8.04
CA ARG A 75 -8.84 -3.00 8.85
C ARG A 75 -7.40 -2.50 8.72
N GLY A 76 -6.84 -1.97 9.81
CA GLY A 76 -5.44 -1.54 9.90
C GLY A 76 -5.18 -0.02 9.94
N TRP A 77 -6.19 0.82 9.69
CA TRP A 77 -6.00 2.27 9.54
C TRP A 77 -5.97 3.06 10.86
N LYS A 78 -5.75 2.39 11.99
CA LYS A 78 -5.36 3.11 13.19
C LYS A 78 -3.86 3.37 13.13
N VAL A 79 -3.54 4.64 12.89
CA VAL A 79 -2.45 5.42 13.49
C VAL A 79 -1.41 6.01 12.51
N ILE A 80 -1.15 5.47 11.32
CA ILE A 80 0.05 5.91 10.58
C ILE A 80 -0.18 7.07 9.60
N PHE A 81 -1.30 7.16 8.87
CA PHE A 81 -1.42 8.09 7.73
C PHE A 81 -2.38 9.30 7.88
N TYR A 82 -3.24 9.35 8.90
CA TYR A 82 -4.28 10.39 9.01
C TYR A 82 -3.95 11.55 9.95
N ARG A 83 -2.82 12.22 9.70
CA ARG A 83 -2.63 13.61 10.16
C ARG A 83 -2.28 14.61 9.06
N LEU A 84 -2.42 14.22 7.79
CA LEU A 84 -2.27 15.09 6.62
C LEU A 84 -3.30 14.72 5.54
#